data_AF-A0A1I2TXJ5-F1
#
_entry.id   AF-A0A1I2TXJ5-F1
#
_cell.length_a   1.000
_cell.length_b   1.000
_cell.length_c   1.000
_cell.angle_alpha   90.00
_cell.angle_beta   90.00
_cell.angle_gamma   90.00
#
_symmetry.space_group_name_H-M   'P 1'
#
loop_
_entity.id
_entity.type
_entity.pdbx_description
1 polymer ?
#
loop_
_entity_poly.entity_id
_entity_poly.type
_entity_poly.pdbx_seq_one_letter_code
_entity_poly.pdbx_strand_id
1 'polypeptide(L)'
;MINVKVKEFLDIKGFGDRLTEHSETIDTVEHAAQQIGCTEPEIAKTLSFVVDEKPVIVVMAGDGKVNSSKFKSVFHTKPHMIPRDQVEDITGFQPGGV
;
A
#
# COMPACT_ATOMS: atom_id res chain seq x y z
N MET A 1 9.38 2.33 13.64
CA MET A 1 10.34 1.22 13.45
C MET A 1 10.29 0.81 11.99
N ILE A 2 11.40 0.97 11.28
CA ILE A 2 11.54 0.62 9.86
C ILE A 2 11.37 -0.90 9.64
N ASN A 3 10.61 -1.28 8.62
CA ASN A 3 10.52 -2.68 8.18
C ASN A 3 11.84 -3.10 7.52
N VAL A 4 12.54 -4.07 8.12
CA VAL A 4 13.87 -4.53 7.68
C VAL A 4 13.85 -5.04 6.23
N LYS A 5 12.82 -5.81 5.84
CA LYS A 5 12.70 -6.34 4.47
C LYS A 5 12.58 -5.20 3.45
N VAL A 6 11.81 -4.17 3.78
CA VAL A 6 11.64 -2.99 2.90
C VAL A 6 12.94 -2.21 2.78
N LYS A 7 13.63 -1.97 3.91
CA LYS A 7 14.91 -1.27 3.92
C LYS A 7 15.95 -2.00 3.07
N GLU A 8 16.14 -3.30 3.29
CA GLU A 8 17.09 -4.11 2.53
C GLU A 8 16.77 -4.10 1.03
N PHE A 9 15.49 -4.20 0.66
CA PHE A 9 15.07 -4.11 -0.74
C PHE A 9 15.42 -2.74 -1.35
N LEU A 10 15.14 -1.64 -0.64
CA LEU A 10 15.46 -0.30 -1.12
C LEU A 10 16.96 -0.06 -1.21
N ASP A 11 17.75 -0.56 -0.24
CA ASP A 11 19.21 -0.50 -0.25
C ASP A 11 19.77 -1.18 -1.51
N ILE A 12 19.31 -2.41 -1.82
CA ILE A 12 19.72 -3.16 -3.02
C ILE A 12 19.34 -2.43 -4.32
N LYS A 13 18.22 -1.69 -4.30
CA LYS A 13 17.77 -0.89 -5.45
C LYS A 13 18.42 0.49 -5.55
N GLY A 14 19.27 0.87 -4.59
CA GLY A 14 19.92 2.20 -4.57
C GLY A 14 18.97 3.34 -4.16
N PHE A 15 17.92 3.02 -3.39
CA PHE A 15 16.94 3.98 -2.86
C PHE A 15 16.91 4.05 -1.34
N GLY A 16 17.83 3.37 -0.65
CA GLY A 16 17.87 3.33 0.82
C GLY A 16 18.00 4.70 1.47
N ASP A 17 18.67 5.64 0.79
CA ASP A 17 18.83 7.03 1.20
C ASP A 17 17.54 7.86 1.14
N ARG A 18 16.48 7.34 0.50
CA ARG A 18 15.17 7.99 0.38
C ARG A 18 14.19 7.56 1.47
N LEU A 19 14.58 6.62 2.33
CA LEU A 19 13.73 6.14 3.41
C LEU A 19 13.80 7.10 4.60
N THR A 20 12.65 7.66 4.98
CA THR A 20 12.51 8.52 6.17
C THR A 20 11.72 7.79 7.24
N GLU A 21 12.19 7.84 8.49
CA GLU A 21 11.46 7.33 9.65
C GLU A 21 10.81 8.49 10.41
N HIS A 22 9.55 8.31 10.77
CA HIS A 22 8.80 9.22 11.61
C HIS A 22 8.42 8.52 12.92
N SER A 23 8.47 9.26 14.03
CA SER A 23 8.12 8.76 15.36
C SER A 23 6.61 8.69 15.59
N GLU A 24 5.84 9.48 14.85
CA GLU A 24 4.37 9.50 14.91
C GLU A 24 3.77 8.48 13.95
N THR A 25 2.62 7.92 14.33
CA THR A 25 1.90 6.95 13.48
C THR A 25 1.32 7.65 12.27
N ILE A 26 1.67 7.17 11.09
CA ILE A 26 1.15 7.62 9.80
C ILE A 26 0.25 6.52 9.23
N ASP A 27 -0.97 6.42 9.75
CA ASP A 27 -1.93 5.34 9.44
C ASP A 27 -2.98 5.73 8.40
N THR A 28 -3.14 7.03 8.15
CA THR A 28 -4.07 7.57 7.15
C THR A 28 -3.32 8.39 6.10
N VAL A 29 -3.93 8.51 4.93
CA VAL A 29 -3.45 9.37 3.84
C VAL A 29 -3.35 10.83 4.30
N GLU A 30 -4.35 11.30 5.06
CA GLU A 30 -4.41 12.64 5.62
C GLU A 30 -3.23 12.92 6.58
N HIS A 31 -3.00 12.03 7.55
CA HIS A 31 -1.87 12.13 8.48
C HIS A 31 -0.53 12.11 7.74
N ALA A 32 -0.39 11.25 6.70
CA ALA A 32 0.82 11.16 5.89
C ALA A 32 1.11 12.46 5.14
N ALA A 33 0.09 12.99 4.46
CA ALA A 33 0.19 14.22 3.70
C ALA A 33 0.60 15.40 4.60
N GLN A 34 -0.03 15.52 5.77
CA GLN A 34 0.31 16.55 6.74
C GLN A 34 1.75 16.44 7.24
N GLN A 35 2.20 15.24 7.62
CA GLN A 35 3.55 15.02 8.17
C GLN A 35 4.65 15.25 7.12
N ILE A 36 4.38 14.90 5.86
CA ILE A 36 5.32 15.07 4.74
C ILE A 36 5.28 16.51 4.20
N GLY A 37 4.17 17.24 4.41
CA GLY A 37 3.96 18.58 3.87
C GLY A 37 3.55 18.57 2.39
N CYS A 38 2.79 17.55 1.97
CA CYS A 38 2.26 17.42 0.61
C CYS A 38 0.74 17.32 0.62
N THR A 39 0.14 17.21 -0.56
CA THR A 39 -1.29 16.96 -0.71
C THR A 39 -1.60 15.45 -0.66
N GLU A 40 -2.83 15.08 -0.26
CA GLU A 40 -3.26 13.67 -0.22
C GLU A 40 -3.05 12.88 -1.53
N PRO A 41 -3.27 13.45 -2.73
CA PRO A 41 -3.03 12.74 -3.99
C PRO A 41 -1.55 12.41 -4.26
N GLU A 42 -0.62 13.09 -3.60
CA GLU A 42 0.83 12.81 -3.69
C GLU A 42 1.25 11.63 -2.82
N ILE A 43 0.42 11.24 -1.85
CA ILE A 43 0.61 10.03 -1.06
C ILE A 43 0.19 8.82 -1.89
N ALA A 44 1.08 7.85 -2.05
CA ALA A 44 0.72 6.55 -2.61
C ALA A 44 0.13 5.66 -1.51
N LYS A 45 -1.03 5.05 -1.79
CA LYS A 45 -1.62 4.01 -0.96
C LYS A 45 -1.69 2.69 -1.71
N THR A 46 -1.61 1.60 -0.94
CA THR A 46 -1.78 0.24 -1.44
C THR A 46 -3.15 -0.28 -1.03
N LEU A 47 -3.81 -0.99 -1.96
CA LEU A 47 -5.02 -1.74 -1.68
C LEU A 47 -4.80 -3.19 -2.10
N SER A 48 -5.12 -4.10 -1.20
CA SER A 48 -4.89 -5.53 -1.39
C SER A 48 -6.18 -6.24 -1.74
N PHE A 49 -6.15 -7.01 -2.83
CA PHE A 49 -7.27 -7.77 -3.37
C PHE A 49 -6.91 -9.25 -3.51
N VAL A 50 -7.92 -10.11 -3.60
CA VAL A 50 -7.78 -11.51 -4.02
C VAL A 50 -8.40 -11.68 -5.39
N VAL A 51 -7.66 -12.30 -6.31
CA VAL A 51 -8.13 -12.72 -7.63
C VAL A 51 -7.64 -14.16 -7.84
N ASP A 52 -8.55 -15.08 -8.13
CA ASP A 52 -8.24 -16.51 -8.34
C ASP A 52 -7.32 -17.09 -7.24
N GLU A 53 -7.67 -16.84 -5.97
CA GLU A 53 -6.92 -17.25 -4.77
C GLU A 53 -5.49 -16.66 -4.66
N LYS A 54 -5.16 -15.62 -5.44
CA LYS A 54 -3.86 -14.95 -5.41
C LYS A 54 -3.98 -13.49 -4.98
N PRO A 55 -3.02 -12.97 -4.19
CA PRO A 55 -2.98 -11.57 -3.84
C PRO A 55 -2.68 -10.69 -5.07
N VAL A 56 -3.42 -9.60 -5.17
CA VAL A 56 -3.21 -8.52 -6.13
C VAL A 56 -3.09 -7.22 -5.36
N ILE A 57 -1.98 -6.51 -5.53
CA ILE A 57 -1.75 -5.19 -4.93
C ILE A 57 -1.96 -4.11 -5.98
N VAL A 58 -2.82 -3.13 -5.66
CA VAL A 58 -3.02 -1.93 -6.48
C VAL A 58 -2.42 -0.75 -5.74
N VAL A 59 -1.46 -0.09 -6.38
CA VAL A 59 -0.87 1.18 -5.90
C VAL A 59 -1.56 2.34 -6.60
N MET A 60 -2.01 3.33 -5.84
CA MET A 60 -2.68 4.51 -6.39
C MET A 60 -2.50 5.75 -5.50
N ALA A 61 -2.85 6.92 -6.04
CA ALA A 61 -2.93 8.16 -5.27
C ALA A 61 -3.86 8.02 -4.05
N GLY A 62 -3.58 8.78 -3.00
CA GLY A 62 -4.21 8.67 -1.68
C GLY A 62 -5.71 8.95 -1.70
N ASP A 63 -6.15 9.87 -2.56
CA ASP A 63 -7.56 10.18 -2.82
C ASP A 63 -8.22 9.24 -3.85
N GLY A 64 -7.41 8.41 -4.52
CA GLY A 64 -7.84 7.49 -5.55
C GLY A 64 -8.78 6.40 -5.03
N LYS A 65 -9.69 5.95 -5.89
CA LYS A 65 -10.56 4.80 -5.62
C LYS A 65 -10.47 3.79 -6.75
N VAL A 66 -10.48 2.50 -6.41
CA VAL A 66 -10.49 1.44 -7.42
C VAL A 66 -11.77 1.53 -8.23
N ASN A 67 -11.60 1.63 -9.55
CA ASN A 67 -12.71 1.58 -10.47
C ASN A 67 -13.04 0.11 -10.80
N SER A 68 -14.21 -0.35 -10.36
CA SER A 68 -14.63 -1.74 -10.54
C SER A 68 -14.71 -2.18 -11.99
N SER A 69 -15.02 -1.29 -12.94
CA SER A 69 -15.08 -1.64 -14.37
C SER A 69 -13.68 -1.83 -14.95
N LYS A 70 -12.73 -0.94 -14.63
CA LYS A 70 -11.32 -1.08 -15.02
C LYS A 70 -10.67 -2.31 -14.37
N PHE A 71 -10.99 -2.57 -13.10
CA PHE A 71 -10.52 -3.77 -12.41
C PHE A 71 -11.01 -5.04 -13.11
N LYS A 72 -12.31 -5.13 -13.40
CA LYS A 72 -12.89 -6.25 -14.17
C LYS A 72 -12.31 -6.41 -15.56
N SER A 73 -11.99 -5.32 -16.26
CA SER A 73 -11.39 -5.45 -17.60
C SER A 73 -9.99 -6.07 -17.57
N VAL A 74 -9.27 -5.91 -16.46
CA VAL A 74 -7.92 -6.45 -16.28
C VAL A 74 -7.93 -7.84 -15.65
N PHE A 75 -8.73 -8.03 -14.59
CA PHE A 75 -8.74 -9.25 -13.77
C PHE A 75 -9.94 -10.16 -14.04
N HIS A 76 -10.84 -9.79 -14.94
CA HIS A 76 -12.04 -10.55 -15.33
C HIS A 76 -13.01 -10.89 -14.17
N THR A 77 -12.83 -10.28 -13.00
CA THR A 77 -13.68 -10.45 -11.81
C THR A 77 -13.90 -9.13 -11.07
N LYS A 78 -14.89 -9.08 -10.17
CA LYS A 78 -15.08 -7.91 -9.31
C LYS A 78 -13.92 -7.81 -8.30
N PRO A 79 -13.50 -6.61 -7.90
CA PRO A 79 -12.52 -6.47 -6.84
C PRO A 79 -13.07 -7.00 -5.51
N HIS A 80 -12.34 -7.93 -4.90
CA HIS A 80 -12.59 -8.44 -3.55
C HIS A 80 -11.36 -8.14 -2.70
N MET A 81 -11.51 -7.26 -1.71
CA MET A 81 -10.39 -6.92 -0.82
C MET A 81 -10.01 -8.12 0.03
N ILE A 82 -8.72 -8.24 0.34
CA ILE A 82 -8.25 -9.20 1.36
C ILE A 82 -8.87 -8.79 2.71
N PRO A 83 -9.54 -9.71 3.44
CA PRO A 83 -10.02 -9.45 4.79
C PRO A 83 -8.89 -9.00 5.72
N ARG A 84 -9.16 -8.02 6.59
CA ARG A 84 -8.14 -7.39 7.45
C ARG A 84 -7.32 -8.39 8.26
N ASP A 85 -7.96 -9.44 8.75
CA ASP A 85 -7.38 -10.55 9.52
C ASP A 85 -6.49 -11.49 8.71
N GLN A 86 -6.57 -11.44 7.37
CA GLN A 86 -5.80 -12.31 6.46
C GLN A 86 -4.69 -11.55 5.70
N VAL A 87 -4.65 -10.22 5.80
CA VAL A 87 -3.67 -9.40 5.05
C VAL A 87 -2.24 -9.80 5.39
N GLU A 88 -1.91 -9.98 6.67
CA GLU A 88 -0.56 -10.33 7.08
C GLU A 88 -0.16 -11.73 6.60
N ASP A 89 -1.04 -12.71 6.74
CA ASP A 89 -0.77 -14.09 6.31
C ASP A 89 -0.51 -14.18 4.81
N ILE A 90 -1.22 -13.37 4.01
CA ILE A 90 -1.14 -13.41 2.55
C ILE A 90 -0.02 -12.52 2.01
N THR A 91 0.19 -11.34 2.59
CA THR A 91 1.12 -10.32 2.07
C THR A 91 2.46 -10.27 2.81
N GLY A 92 2.50 -10.75 4.07
CA GLY A 92 3.62 -10.58 4.99
C GLY A 92 3.68 -9.20 5.65
N PHE A 93 2.65 -8.37 5.50
CA PHE A 93 2.57 -7.01 6.04
C PHE A 93 1.28 -6.79 6.83
N GLN A 94 1.37 -6.00 7.89
CA GLN A 94 0.23 -5.62 8.70
C GLN A 94 -0.77 -4.76 7.90
N PRO A 95 -2.08 -4.85 8.16
CA PRO A 95 -3.06 -3.95 7.58
C PRO A 95 -2.69 -2.48 7.80
N GLY A 96 -2.68 -1.69 6.72
CA GLY A 96 -2.27 -0.27 6.74
C GLY A 96 -0.78 -0.04 6.50
N GLY A 97 0.04 -1.09 6.34
CA GLY A 97 1.47 -1.00 6.04
C GLY A 97 1.93 -1.97 4.95
N VAL A 98 1.03 -2.35 4.04
CA VAL A 98 1.30 -3.19 2.86
C VAL A 98 2.01 -2.40 1.77
#